data_AF-A0A1U8N3M7-F1
#
_entry.id   AF-A0A1U8N3M7-F1
#
_cell.length_a   1.000
_cell.length_b   1.000
_cell.length_c   1.000
_cell.angle_alpha   90.00
_cell.angle_beta   90.00
_cell.angle_gamma   90.00
#
_symmetry.space_group_name_H-M   'P 1'
#
loop_
_entity.id
_entity.type
_entity.pdbx_description
1 polymer ?
#
loop_
_entity_poly.entity_id
_entity_poly.type
_entity_poly.pdbx_seq_one_letter_code
_entity_poly.pdbx_strand_id
1 'polypeptide(L)'
;MDIAFSPHFILRNLKDAFWPFQRGTADSLFLKAANATNCIDKFNSFEDSGYRLASAKAAQHRLDRGVWTSVHFGDMRRALSACERFILLRTNPKEMRDYSILLYHCGLYEQALKFLKLYQDMKSSSTQNPSTDPVSNPEEGAVKKLIVRLNLIAMEEGWTRPWYVRNYLGNKSEPW
;
A
#
# COMPACT_ATOMS: atom_id res chain seq x y z
N MET A 1 29.99 -13.25 -8.04
CA MET A 1 29.12 -12.08 -7.83
C MET A 1 28.25 -12.39 -6.63
N ASP A 2 28.48 -11.68 -5.53
CA ASP A 2 27.77 -11.92 -4.27
C ASP A 2 26.30 -11.52 -4.39
N ILE A 3 25.41 -12.50 -4.21
CA ILE A 3 23.95 -12.34 -4.29
C ILE A 3 23.45 -11.25 -3.32
N ALA A 4 24.20 -10.99 -2.23
CA ALA A 4 23.92 -9.99 -1.20
C ALA A 4 23.97 -8.53 -1.68
N PHE A 5 24.61 -8.23 -2.82
CA PHE A 5 24.72 -6.85 -3.34
C PHE A 5 23.92 -6.59 -4.62
N SER A 6 23.04 -7.52 -5.03
CA SER A 6 22.14 -7.26 -6.16
C SER A 6 21.16 -6.13 -5.80
N PRO A 7 20.95 -5.13 -6.68
CA PRO A 7 19.99 -4.05 -6.46
C PRO A 7 18.58 -4.57 -6.12
N HIS A 8 18.20 -5.71 -6.70
CA HIS A 8 16.92 -6.36 -6.42
C HIS A 8 16.82 -6.88 -4.97
N PHE A 9 17.91 -7.46 -4.44
CA PHE A 9 17.96 -7.97 -3.07
C PHE A 9 17.89 -6.82 -2.05
N ILE A 10 18.67 -5.76 -2.28
CA ILE A 10 18.66 -4.56 -1.43
C ILE A 10 17.27 -3.94 -1.41
N LEU A 11 16.64 -3.74 -2.57
CA LEU A 11 15.30 -3.15 -2.64
C LEU A 11 14.24 -4.01 -1.96
N ARG A 12 14.35 -5.35 -2.05
CA ARG A 12 13.41 -6.26 -1.38
C ARG A 12 13.53 -6.13 0.13
N ASN A 13 14.75 -6.16 0.66
CA ASN A 13 14.99 -6.00 2.09
C ASN A 13 14.52 -4.64 2.60
N LEU A 14 14.73 -3.56 1.83
CA LEU A 14 14.22 -2.23 2.19
C LEU A 14 12.69 -2.21 2.20
N LYS A 15 12.04 -2.76 1.18
CA LYS A 15 10.58 -2.86 1.11
C LYS A 15 10.03 -3.63 2.31
N ASP A 16 10.60 -4.79 2.64
CA ASP A 16 10.17 -5.62 3.77
C ASP A 16 10.38 -4.90 5.12
N ALA A 17 11.56 -4.29 5.32
CA ALA A 17 11.91 -3.59 6.55
C ALA A 17 11.01 -2.38 6.82
N PHE A 18 10.63 -1.64 5.77
CA PHE A 18 9.82 -0.43 5.90
C PHE A 18 8.32 -0.66 5.70
N TRP A 19 7.88 -1.87 5.32
CA TRP A 19 6.46 -2.14 5.08
C TRP A 19 5.63 -1.87 6.35
N PRO A 20 4.64 -0.98 6.33
CA PRO A 20 3.92 -0.59 7.55
C PRO A 20 3.06 -1.70 8.17
N PHE A 21 2.62 -2.64 7.35
CA PHE A 21 1.64 -3.67 7.71
C PHE A 21 2.33 -5.00 7.98
N GLN A 22 3.14 -5.08 9.03
CA GLN A 22 3.89 -6.30 9.35
C GLN A 22 3.05 -7.34 10.11
N ARG A 23 2.01 -6.87 10.83
CA ARG A 23 1.14 -7.68 11.69
C ARG A 23 0.09 -8.44 10.86
N GLY A 24 -0.12 -9.72 11.21
CA GLY A 24 -1.12 -10.60 10.60
C GLY A 24 -0.51 -11.93 10.13
N THR A 25 -1.36 -12.93 9.94
CA THR A 25 -0.98 -14.28 9.48
C THR A 25 -0.93 -14.40 7.96
N ALA A 26 -1.20 -13.32 7.22
CA ALA A 26 -1.18 -13.35 5.76
C ALA A 26 0.26 -13.42 5.23
N ASP A 27 0.48 -14.26 4.22
CA ASP A 27 1.81 -14.54 3.70
C ASP A 27 2.41 -13.39 2.87
N SER A 28 1.57 -12.55 2.25
CA SER A 28 2.04 -11.45 1.39
C SER A 28 1.86 -10.07 1.99
N LEU A 29 2.84 -9.18 1.74
CA LEU A 29 2.82 -7.78 2.17
C LEU A 29 1.54 -7.06 1.71
N PHE A 30 1.13 -7.30 0.47
CA PHE A 30 -0.12 -6.80 -0.08
C PHE A 30 -1.34 -7.21 0.73
N LEU A 31 -1.46 -8.50 1.06
CA LEU A 31 -2.60 -9.00 1.82
C LEU A 31 -2.62 -8.43 3.23
N LYS A 32 -1.46 -8.25 3.87
CA LYS A 32 -1.39 -7.58 5.17
C LYS A 32 -1.91 -6.14 5.08
N ALA A 33 -1.51 -5.41 4.03
CA ALA A 33 -2.01 -4.05 3.79
C ALA A 33 -3.49 -4.00 3.42
N ALA A 34 -3.98 -4.94 2.61
CA ALA A 34 -5.39 -5.05 2.23
C ALA A 34 -6.27 -5.48 3.42
N ASN A 35 -5.77 -6.33 4.30
CA ASN A 35 -6.47 -6.67 5.53
C ASN A 35 -6.58 -5.44 6.45
N ALA A 36 -5.54 -4.61 6.52
CA ALA A 36 -5.59 -3.36 7.26
C ALA A 36 -6.66 -2.38 6.74
N THR A 37 -6.98 -2.39 5.44
CA THR A 37 -8.11 -1.57 4.91
C THR A 37 -9.48 -2.11 5.34
N ASN A 38 -9.60 -3.42 5.49
CA ASN A 38 -10.83 -4.10 5.93
C ASN A 38 -10.99 -4.13 7.46
N CYS A 39 -9.93 -3.86 8.23
CA CYS A 39 -10.02 -3.75 9.68
C CYS A 39 -10.94 -2.61 10.14
N ILE A 40 -11.28 -1.65 9.27
CA ILE A 40 -12.30 -0.63 9.57
C ILE A 40 -13.72 -1.25 9.64
N ASP A 41 -14.00 -2.30 8.85
CA ASP A 41 -15.30 -3.00 8.89
C ASP A 41 -15.41 -4.01 10.05
N LYS A 42 -14.27 -4.48 10.58
CA LYS A 42 -14.20 -5.53 11.61
C LYS A 42 -14.22 -5.00 13.05
N PHE A 43 -14.52 -3.72 13.26
CA PHE A 43 -14.61 -3.11 14.60
C PHE A 43 -15.78 -3.63 15.46
N ASN A 44 -16.59 -4.57 14.97
CA ASN A 44 -17.61 -5.26 15.75
C ASN A 44 -17.09 -6.46 16.58
N SER A 45 -15.78 -6.60 16.79
CA SER A 45 -15.24 -7.52 17.80
C SER A 45 -14.92 -6.74 19.09
N PHE A 46 -15.73 -7.02 20.11
CA PHE A 46 -16.02 -6.23 21.30
C PHE A 46 -14.88 -6.13 22.35
N GLU A 47 -13.61 -6.36 21.99
CA GLU A 47 -12.56 -6.64 22.99
C GLU A 47 -11.16 -6.04 22.68
N ASP A 48 -11.06 -4.86 22.05
CA ASP A 48 -9.74 -4.25 21.75
C ASP A 48 -9.72 -2.70 21.83
N SER A 49 -10.62 -2.10 22.61
CA SER A 49 -11.16 -0.75 22.30
C SER A 49 -10.43 0.46 22.92
N GLY A 50 -9.46 0.30 23.83
CA GLY A 50 -8.76 1.44 24.46
C GLY A 50 -7.39 1.75 23.85
N TYR A 51 -6.46 0.81 23.97
CA TYR A 51 -5.06 0.97 23.56
C TYR A 51 -4.89 1.20 22.06
N ARG A 52 -5.66 0.50 21.22
CA ARG A 52 -5.61 0.65 19.77
C ARG A 52 -6.17 1.98 19.30
N LEU A 53 -7.26 2.44 19.92
CA LEU A 53 -7.84 3.75 19.62
C LEU A 53 -6.86 4.88 20.00
N ALA A 54 -6.24 4.78 21.18
CA ALA A 54 -5.20 5.71 21.61
C ALA A 54 -3.97 5.68 20.69
N SER A 55 -3.51 4.48 20.30
CA SER A 55 -2.38 4.30 19.38
C SER A 55 -2.69 4.84 17.98
N ALA A 56 -3.90 4.61 17.46
CA ALA A 56 -4.35 5.12 16.18
C ALA A 56 -4.47 6.66 16.19
N LYS A 57 -5.04 7.25 17.25
CA LYS A 57 -5.09 8.71 17.43
C LYS A 57 -3.69 9.32 17.55
N ALA A 58 -2.79 8.68 18.29
CA ALA A 58 -1.40 9.13 18.41
C ALA A 58 -0.63 9.02 17.07
N ALA A 59 -0.87 7.95 16.30
CA ALA A 59 -0.33 7.79 14.96
C ALA A 59 -0.89 8.84 13.98
N GLN A 60 -2.19 9.11 14.02
CA GLN A 60 -2.83 10.16 13.22
C GLN A 60 -2.26 11.54 13.54
N HIS A 61 -2.17 11.91 14.82
CA HIS A 61 -1.55 13.17 15.25
C HIS A 61 -0.08 13.29 14.83
N ARG A 62 0.65 12.16 14.72
CA ARG A 62 2.03 12.13 14.17
C ARG A 62 2.03 12.36 12.66
N LEU A 63 1.12 11.74 11.92
CA LEU A 63 0.96 11.96 10.48
C LEU A 63 0.60 13.41 10.17
N ASP A 64 -0.29 14.02 10.96
CA ASP A 64 -0.68 15.43 10.83
C ASP A 64 0.52 16.38 11.02
N ARG A 65 1.52 15.97 11.80
CA ARG A 65 2.79 16.69 11.99
C ARG A 65 3.90 16.28 11.02
N GLY A 66 3.60 15.47 10.01
CA GLY A 66 4.57 15.01 9.02
C GLY A 66 5.52 13.92 9.52
N VAL A 67 5.18 13.24 10.62
CA VAL A 67 5.92 12.08 11.16
C VAL A 67 5.25 10.79 10.66
N TRP A 68 5.78 10.28 9.55
CA TRP A 68 5.27 9.07 8.86
C TRP A 68 5.86 7.77 9.40
N THR A 69 6.65 7.86 10.47
CA THR A 69 7.38 6.74 11.07
C THR A 69 6.79 6.41 12.43
N SER A 70 6.48 5.14 12.64
CA SER A 70 6.39 4.59 13.98
C SER A 70 7.29 3.36 14.03
N VAL A 71 8.14 3.30 15.06
CA VAL A 71 9.16 2.25 15.24
C VAL A 71 8.58 0.83 15.12
N HIS A 72 7.28 0.67 15.40
CA HIS A 72 6.57 -0.61 15.37
C HIS A 72 5.58 -0.76 14.20
N PHE A 73 5.43 0.26 13.35
CA PHE A 73 4.44 0.32 12.27
C PHE A 73 5.06 0.71 10.91
N GLY A 74 6.36 0.46 10.72
CA GLY A 74 7.10 0.73 9.48
C GLY A 74 7.20 2.21 9.09
N ASP A 75 7.59 2.45 7.83
CA ASP A 75 7.75 3.77 7.23
C ASP A 75 7.12 3.77 5.83
N MET A 76 5.90 4.30 5.75
CA MET A 76 5.11 4.34 4.51
C MET A 76 5.85 5.07 3.38
N ARG A 77 6.60 6.13 3.68
CA ARG A 77 7.32 6.91 2.66
C ARG A 77 8.47 6.11 2.06
N ARG A 78 9.22 5.40 2.90
CA ARG A 78 10.31 4.53 2.44
C ARG A 78 9.77 3.30 1.71
N ALA A 79 8.66 2.73 2.17
CA ALA A 79 7.99 1.62 1.46
C ALA A 79 7.50 2.02 0.06
N LEU A 80 6.89 3.21 -0.07
CA LEU A 80 6.49 3.78 -1.37
C LEU A 80 7.71 3.96 -2.28
N SER A 81 8.77 4.59 -1.78
CA SER A 81 10.00 4.84 -2.55
C SER A 81 10.66 3.54 -3.05
N ALA A 82 10.66 2.49 -2.22
CA ALA A 82 11.17 1.18 -2.61
C ALA A 82 10.32 0.55 -3.72
N CYS A 83 8.98 0.61 -3.62
CA CYS A 83 8.07 0.11 -4.64
C CYS A 83 8.19 0.90 -5.96
N GLU A 84 8.31 2.23 -5.91
CA GLU A 84 8.56 3.08 -7.09
C GLU A 84 9.83 2.65 -7.82
N ARG A 85 10.91 2.44 -7.05
CA ARG A 85 12.17 1.98 -7.63
C ARG A 85 12.03 0.60 -8.28
N PHE A 86 11.29 -0.32 -7.67
CA PHE A 86 10.98 -1.61 -8.28
C PHE A 86 10.19 -1.50 -9.58
N ILE A 87 9.18 -0.62 -9.62
CA ILE A 87 8.38 -0.36 -10.83
C ILE A 87 9.26 0.18 -11.95
N LEU A 88 10.15 1.13 -11.65
CA LEU A 88 11.08 1.71 -12.63
C LEU A 88 12.05 0.66 -13.18
N LEU A 89 12.49 -0.28 -12.35
CA LEU A 89 13.35 -1.39 -12.77
C LEU A 89 12.58 -2.47 -13.55
N ARG A 90 11.26 -2.35 -13.70
CA ARG A 90 10.37 -3.27 -14.44
C ARG A 90 10.56 -4.75 -14.06
N THR A 91 10.83 -5.01 -12.78
CA THR A 91 11.20 -6.37 -12.32
C THR A 91 10.00 -7.29 -12.15
N ASN A 92 8.87 -6.77 -11.65
CA ASN A 92 7.70 -7.58 -11.34
C ASN A 92 6.41 -6.72 -11.38
N PRO A 93 5.36 -7.13 -12.12
CA PRO A 93 4.09 -6.41 -12.14
C PRO A 93 3.43 -6.27 -10.76
N LYS A 94 3.65 -7.23 -9.84
CA LYS A 94 3.07 -7.19 -8.48
C LYS A 94 3.49 -5.95 -7.69
N GLU A 95 4.60 -5.32 -8.06
CA GLU A 95 5.08 -4.11 -7.41
C GLU A 95 4.14 -2.92 -7.65
N MET A 96 3.43 -2.87 -8.79
CA MET A 96 2.40 -1.86 -9.06
C MET A 96 1.18 -2.02 -8.14
N ARG A 97 0.78 -3.26 -7.87
CA ARG A 97 -0.29 -3.58 -6.93
C ARG A 97 0.09 -3.20 -5.50
N ASP A 98 1.30 -3.56 -5.08
CA ASP A 98 1.81 -3.27 -3.74
C ASP A 98 1.97 -1.75 -3.55
N TYR A 99 2.42 -1.03 -4.57
CA TYR A 99 2.45 0.43 -4.58
C TYR A 99 1.05 1.05 -4.48
N SER A 100 0.08 0.51 -5.23
CA SER A 100 -1.31 0.97 -5.22
C SER A 100 -1.97 0.89 -3.84
N ILE A 101 -1.78 -0.20 -3.09
CA ILE A 101 -2.35 -0.30 -1.73
C ILE A 101 -1.69 0.68 -0.75
N LEU A 102 -0.38 0.96 -0.89
CA LEU A 102 0.28 1.99 -0.08
C LEU A 102 -0.27 3.39 -0.40
N LEU A 103 -0.46 3.71 -1.67
CA LEU A 103 -1.07 4.98 -2.11
C LEU A 103 -2.50 5.13 -1.57
N TYR A 104 -3.28 4.04 -1.57
CA TYR A 104 -4.62 4.01 -0.99
C TYR A 104 -4.60 4.42 0.49
N HIS A 105 -3.69 3.84 1.28
CA HIS A 105 -3.51 4.19 2.69
C HIS A 105 -3.00 5.62 2.91
N CYS A 106 -2.35 6.22 1.91
CA CYS A 106 -1.94 7.63 1.92
C CYS A 106 -3.06 8.60 1.49
N GLY A 107 -4.25 8.10 1.15
CA GLY A 107 -5.35 8.92 0.63
C GLY A 107 -5.15 9.39 -0.82
N LEU A 108 -4.19 8.83 -1.55
CA LEU A 108 -3.90 9.15 -2.96
C LEU A 108 -4.71 8.23 -3.89
N TYR A 109 -6.04 8.29 -3.78
CA TYR A 109 -6.96 7.31 -4.39
C TYR A 109 -6.90 7.26 -5.92
N GLU A 110 -6.83 8.42 -6.60
CA GLU A 110 -6.72 8.47 -8.07
C GLU A 110 -5.45 7.77 -8.57
N GLN A 111 -4.32 8.03 -7.91
CA GLN A 111 -3.04 7.41 -8.25
C GLN A 111 -3.06 5.92 -7.94
N ALA A 112 -3.62 5.53 -6.79
CA ALA A 112 -3.80 4.14 -6.42
C ALA A 112 -4.59 3.38 -7.52
N LEU A 113 -5.71 3.94 -7.98
CA LEU A 113 -6.52 3.34 -9.04
C LEU A 113 -5.77 3.23 -10.36
N LYS A 114 -5.00 4.26 -10.73
CA LYS A 114 -4.17 4.26 -11.95
C LYS A 114 -3.17 3.10 -11.95
N PHE A 115 -2.39 2.93 -10.89
CA PHE A 115 -1.40 1.84 -10.82
C PHE A 115 -2.04 0.46 -10.74
N LEU A 116 -3.23 0.35 -10.15
CA LEU A 116 -3.96 -0.92 -10.08
C LEU A 116 -4.49 -1.35 -11.46
N LYS A 117 -4.95 -0.40 -12.28
CA LYS A 117 -5.32 -0.65 -13.69
C LYS A 117 -4.12 -1.10 -14.51
N LEU A 118 -2.97 -0.42 -14.37
CA LEU A 118 -1.73 -0.84 -15.04
C LEU A 118 -1.31 -2.26 -14.67
N TYR A 119 -1.44 -2.64 -13.40
CA TYR A 119 -1.21 -4.02 -12.96
C TYR A 119 -2.14 -5.02 -13.66
N GLN A 120 -3.43 -4.71 -13.78
CA GLN A 120 -4.41 -5.57 -14.45
C GLN A 120 -4.13 -5.70 -15.95
N ASP A 121 -3.78 -4.59 -16.63
CA ASP A 121 -3.45 -4.58 -18.05
C ASP A 121 -2.23 -5.45 -18.33
N MET A 122 -1.17 -5.29 -17.52
CA MET A 122 0.07 -6.06 -17.64
C MET A 122 -0.18 -7.56 -17.37
N LYS A 123 -0.99 -7.88 -16.36
CA LYS A 123 -1.38 -9.26 -16.07
C LYS A 123 -2.19 -9.88 -17.22
N SER A 124 -3.12 -9.12 -17.79
CA SER A 124 -3.96 -9.58 -18.91
C SER A 124 -3.12 -9.84 -20.17
N SER A 125 -2.12 -8.99 -20.44
CA SER A 125 -1.18 -9.17 -21.55
C SER A 125 -0.26 -10.39 -21.41
N SER A 126 0.06 -10.80 -20.17
CA SER A 126 0.93 -11.94 -19.88
C SER A 126 0.21 -13.29 -19.96
N THR A 127 -1.12 -13.31 -19.99
CA THR A 127 -1.92 -14.53 -19.91
C THR A 127 -2.27 -15.03 -21.32
N GLN A 128 -1.32 -15.66 -22.01
CA GLN A 128 -1.57 -16.40 -23.26
C GLN A 128 -1.89 -17.90 -23.06
N ASN A 129 -1.94 -18.42 -21.82
CA ASN A 129 -2.32 -19.81 -21.56
C ASN A 129 -3.35 -19.89 -20.42
N PRO A 130 -4.56 -20.45 -20.66
CA PRO A 130 -5.54 -20.72 -19.62
C PRO A 130 -5.24 -22.08 -18.99
N SER A 131 -4.29 -22.12 -18.06
CA SER A 131 -4.19 -23.19 -17.05
C SER A 131 -3.61 -22.55 -15.79
N THR A 132 -4.16 -22.71 -14.59
CA THR A 132 -4.86 -23.84 -13.98
C THR A 132 -5.82 -23.26 -12.93
N ASP A 133 -7.03 -23.81 -12.85
CA ASP A 133 -8.06 -23.65 -11.81
C ASP A 133 -8.24 -22.28 -11.11
N PRO A 134 -9.47 -21.69 -11.10
CA PRO A 134 -9.80 -20.46 -10.38
C PRO A 134 -9.93 -20.70 -8.86
N VAL A 135 -9.03 -21.47 -8.27
CA VAL A 135 -8.90 -21.64 -6.82
C VAL A 135 -8.28 -20.35 -6.27
N SER A 136 -9.18 -19.38 -6.06
CA SER A 136 -9.13 -18.38 -4.99
C SER A 136 -7.74 -17.87 -4.62
N ASN A 137 -6.99 -17.29 -5.57
CA ASN A 137 -5.84 -16.45 -5.20
C ASN A 137 -6.37 -15.30 -4.33
N PRO A 138 -6.08 -15.28 -3.01
CA PRO A 138 -6.64 -14.29 -2.10
C PRO A 138 -6.19 -12.87 -2.46
N GLU A 139 -5.02 -12.73 -3.09
CA GLU A 139 -4.52 -11.45 -3.58
C GLU A 139 -5.40 -10.89 -4.69
N GLU A 140 -5.90 -11.74 -5.59
CA GLU A 140 -6.77 -11.31 -6.69
C GLU A 140 -8.13 -10.84 -6.16
N GLY A 141 -8.68 -11.55 -5.18
CA GLY A 141 -9.90 -11.12 -4.48
C GLY A 141 -9.71 -9.77 -3.79
N ALA A 142 -8.56 -9.55 -3.15
CA ALA A 142 -8.23 -8.29 -2.51
C ALA A 142 -8.02 -7.14 -3.51
N VAL A 143 -7.41 -7.39 -4.68
CA VAL A 143 -7.29 -6.40 -5.77
C VAL A 143 -8.66 -5.96 -6.26
N LYS A 144 -9.56 -6.91 -6.56
CA LYS A 144 -10.93 -6.59 -6.99
C LYS A 144 -11.69 -5.76 -5.96
N LYS A 145 -11.59 -6.12 -4.68
CA LYS A 145 -12.19 -5.34 -3.58
C LYS A 145 -11.63 -3.92 -3.51
N LEU A 146 -10.31 -3.76 -3.66
CA LEU A 146 -9.66 -2.45 -3.66
C LEU A 146 -10.13 -1.57 -4.83
N ILE A 147 -10.28 -2.14 -6.03
CA ILE A 147 -10.80 -1.42 -7.20
C ILE A 147 -12.23 -0.95 -6.96
N VAL A 148 -13.10 -1.84 -6.48
CA VAL A 148 -14.49 -1.49 -6.18
C VAL A 148 -14.53 -0.32 -5.19
N ARG A 149 -13.74 -0.40 -4.11
CA ARG A 149 -13.67 0.66 -3.11
C ARG A 149 -13.15 1.99 -3.67
N LEU A 150 -12.10 1.94 -4.49
CA LEU A 150 -11.54 3.13 -5.14
C LEU A 150 -12.53 3.78 -6.11
N ASN A 151 -13.29 2.98 -6.87
CA ASN A 151 -14.33 3.49 -7.75
C ASN A 151 -15.48 4.12 -6.96
N LEU A 152 -15.91 3.49 -5.85
CA LEU A 152 -16.92 4.08 -4.96
C LEU A 152 -16.46 5.44 -4.42
N ILE A 153 -15.23 5.53 -3.91
CA ILE A 153 -14.64 6.80 -3.44
C ILE A 153 -14.58 7.84 -4.57
N ALA A 154 -14.24 7.43 -5.80
CA ALA A 154 -14.17 8.32 -6.95
C ALA A 154 -15.57 8.83 -7.40
N MET A 155 -16.63 8.07 -7.12
CA MET A 155 -18.01 8.43 -7.45
C MET A 155 -18.69 9.30 -6.38
N GLU A 156 -18.14 9.37 -5.16
CA GLU A 156 -18.67 10.24 -4.11
C GLU A 156 -18.29 11.71 -4.38
N GLU A 157 -19.25 12.49 -4.89
CA GLU A 157 -19.13 13.94 -5.05
C GLU A 157 -18.80 14.58 -3.69
N GLY A 158 -17.66 15.27 -3.60
CA GLY A 158 -17.25 16.00 -2.38
C GLY A 158 -16.11 15.38 -1.58
N TRP A 159 -15.58 14.20 -1.96
CA TRP A 159 -14.29 13.73 -1.46
C TRP A 159 -13.12 14.45 -2.13
N THR A 160 -13.16 15.78 -2.12
CA THR A 160 -11.99 16.58 -2.47
C THR A 160 -10.91 16.29 -1.44
N ARG A 161 -9.78 15.77 -1.94
CA ARG A 161 -8.48 15.61 -1.27
C ARG A 161 -8.34 16.55 -0.06
N PRO A 162 -7.98 16.04 1.14
CA PRO A 162 -7.58 16.94 2.22
C PRO A 162 -6.47 17.85 1.71
N TRP A 163 -6.71 19.16 1.77
CA TRP A 163 -5.84 20.22 1.26
C TRP A 163 -4.38 20.09 1.74
N TYR A 164 -4.18 19.41 2.88
CA TYR A 164 -2.90 19.09 3.47
C TYR A 164 -2.01 18.17 2.62
N VAL A 165 -2.53 17.27 1.79
CA VAL A 165 -1.71 16.30 1.02
C VAL A 165 -1.09 16.92 -0.24
N ARG A 166 -1.42 18.17 -0.60
CA ARG A 166 -0.94 18.81 -1.84
C ARG A 166 0.55 19.19 -1.79
N ASN A 167 1.14 19.35 -0.61
CA ASN A 167 2.47 19.98 -0.47
C ASN A 167 3.60 19.06 0.04
N TYR A 168 3.36 17.78 0.34
CA TYR A 168 4.40 16.94 0.97
C TYR A 168 5.38 16.25 0.00
N LEU A 169 5.06 16.22 -1.30
CA LEU A 169 5.89 15.57 -2.34
C LEU A 169 6.57 16.55 -3.31
N GLY A 170 6.28 17.85 -3.22
CA GLY A 170 6.75 18.85 -4.16
C GLY A 170 6.95 20.21 -3.51
N ASN A 171 7.90 20.27 -2.58
CA ASN A 171 8.73 21.44 -2.26
C ASN A 171 9.52 21.12 -0.99
N LYS A 172 10.66 20.47 -1.18
CA LYS A 172 11.76 20.53 -0.23
C LYS A 172 12.97 21.08 -0.96
N SER A 173 12.94 22.39 -1.24
CA SER A 173 14.11 23.16 -0.88
C SER A 173 14.27 22.99 0.63
N GLU A 174 15.38 22.39 1.04
CA GLU A 174 15.79 22.25 2.44
C GLU A 174 15.72 23.62 3.17
N PRO A 175 15.60 23.65 4.51
CA PRO A 175 16.82 23.52 5.32
C PRO A 175 16.58 22.77 6.64
N TRP A 176 17.10 21.54 6.73
CA TRP A 176 17.99 21.05 7.79
C TRP A 176 18.48 19.64 7.45
#